data_AF-E8T2F0-F1
#
_entry.id   AF-E8T2F0-F1
#
_cell.length_a   1.000
_cell.length_b   1.000
_cell.length_c   1.000
_cell.angle_alpha   90.00
_cell.angle_beta   90.00
_cell.angle_gamma   90.00
#
_symmetry.space_group_name_H-M   'P 1'
#
loop_
_entity.id
_entity.type
_entity.pdbx_description
1 polymer ?
#
loop_
_entity_poly.entity_id
_entity_poly.type
_entity_poly.pdbx_seq_one_letter_code
_entity_poly.pdbx_strand_id
1 'polypeptide(L)'
;MEKGFRDIEEYFLRVEAEQRQRQSQQVQRKERRFQSRDSLVRQIKNLNEKLKGKDRKIKELYQEIGELRSQLQQLKKREEEFRKREQELKDIDRYRAKIEDLQIEISRLKGEVAQKERQIENLKAQEVPKPKVELFIEVALNALTELVEGKGGKLKVLFSKRFRKDMVKEVSVKPFLFDSFVSALSRIESTSRLLRRDSKHDIYRLRVTSPYGEYRAIYLKMEGETVKFVRFGQRDSIYQELDACGWKFE
;
A
#
# COMPACT_ATOMS: atom_id res chain seq x y z
N MET A 1 90.38 -5.91 -118.55
CA MET A 1 89.66 -6.89 -117.69
C MET A 1 89.64 -6.48 -116.21
N GLU A 2 90.54 -5.63 -115.72
CA GLU A 2 90.61 -5.28 -114.28
C GLU A 2 89.47 -4.41 -113.73
N LYS A 3 88.75 -3.63 -114.56
CA LYS A 3 87.61 -2.81 -114.10
C LYS A 3 86.40 -3.65 -113.67
N GLY A 4 86.08 -4.71 -114.40
CA GLY A 4 84.91 -5.56 -114.10
C GLY A 4 85.04 -6.37 -112.81
N PHE A 5 86.26 -6.71 -112.38
CA PHE A 5 86.49 -7.39 -111.10
C PHE A 5 86.33 -6.45 -109.90
N ARG A 6 86.73 -5.17 -110.03
CA ARG A 6 86.53 -4.16 -108.98
C ARG A 6 85.06 -3.85 -108.74
N ASP A 7 84.25 -3.76 -109.80
CA ASP A 7 82.81 -3.48 -109.69
C ASP A 7 82.06 -4.62 -108.97
N ILE A 8 82.49 -5.87 -109.18
CA ILE A 8 81.94 -7.05 -108.51
C ILE A 8 82.36 -7.08 -107.03
N GLU A 9 83.62 -6.78 -106.73
CA GLU A 9 84.15 -6.69 -105.36
C GLU A 9 83.45 -5.58 -104.57
N GLU A 10 83.25 -4.39 -105.15
CA GLU A 10 82.48 -3.29 -104.54
C GLU A 10 81.02 -3.67 -104.30
N TYR A 11 80.38 -4.40 -105.22
CA TYR A 11 79.02 -4.90 -105.04
C TYR A 11 78.91 -5.87 -103.85
N PHE A 12 79.82 -6.85 -103.74
CA PHE A 12 79.83 -7.78 -102.60
C PHE A 12 80.15 -7.09 -101.28
N LEU A 13 81.12 -6.16 -101.27
CA LEU A 13 81.43 -5.33 -100.09
C LEU A 13 80.22 -4.48 -99.66
N ARG A 14 79.46 -3.92 -100.61
CA ARG A 14 78.23 -3.17 -100.33
C ARG A 14 77.13 -4.06 -99.78
N VAL A 15 76.91 -5.24 -100.36
CA VAL A 15 75.89 -6.21 -99.88
C VAL A 15 76.24 -6.71 -98.48
N GLU A 16 77.51 -7.01 -98.19
CA GLU A 16 77.95 -7.37 -96.84
C GLU A 16 77.78 -6.21 -95.85
N ALA A 17 78.11 -4.98 -96.26
CA ALA A 17 77.89 -3.79 -95.42
C ALA A 17 76.41 -3.57 -95.12
N GLU A 18 75.52 -3.72 -96.11
CA GLU A 18 74.07 -3.64 -95.94
C GLU A 18 73.54 -4.77 -95.04
N GLN A 19 74.05 -6.00 -95.17
CA GLN A 19 73.70 -7.10 -94.27
C GLN A 19 74.16 -6.84 -92.83
N ARG A 20 75.40 -6.37 -92.63
CA ARG A 20 75.91 -5.97 -91.31
C ARG A 20 75.10 -4.80 -90.72
N GLN A 21 74.68 -3.85 -91.56
CA GLN A 21 73.83 -2.73 -91.14
C GLN A 21 72.42 -3.21 -90.75
N ARG A 22 71.81 -4.14 -91.50
CA ARG A 22 70.52 -4.74 -91.16
C ARG A 22 70.60 -5.58 -89.88
N GLN A 23 71.66 -6.37 -89.71
CA GLN A 23 71.90 -7.16 -88.50
C GLN A 23 72.09 -6.26 -87.28
N SER A 24 72.92 -5.22 -87.37
CA SER A 24 73.11 -4.26 -86.28
C SER A 24 71.82 -3.48 -85.95
N GLN A 25 71.03 -3.07 -86.94
CA GLN A 25 69.72 -2.47 -86.71
C GLN A 25 68.73 -3.43 -86.03
N GLN A 26 68.73 -4.72 -86.39
CA GLN A 26 67.90 -5.72 -85.72
C GLN A 26 68.32 -5.96 -84.27
N VAL A 27 69.63 -6.03 -84.00
CA VAL A 27 70.17 -6.16 -82.63
C VAL A 27 69.77 -4.95 -81.78
N GLN A 28 69.96 -3.73 -82.28
CA GLN A 28 69.54 -2.51 -81.57
C GLN A 28 68.02 -2.46 -81.31
N ARG A 29 67.19 -2.91 -82.26
CA ARG A 29 65.72 -2.99 -82.04
C ARG A 29 65.36 -4.00 -80.96
N LYS A 30 66.03 -5.16 -80.92
CA LYS A 30 65.84 -6.17 -79.87
C LYS A 30 66.28 -5.64 -78.50
N GLU A 31 67.42 -4.96 -78.42
CA GLU A 31 67.91 -4.33 -77.19
C GLU A 31 66.96 -3.26 -76.67
N ARG A 32 66.46 -2.35 -77.54
CA ARG A 32 65.46 -1.34 -77.14
C ARG A 32 64.17 -1.99 -76.62
N ARG A 33 63.70 -3.06 -77.27
CA ARG A 33 62.53 -3.82 -76.80
C ARG A 33 62.79 -4.49 -75.46
N PHE A 34 63.97 -5.04 -75.26
CA PHE A 34 64.39 -5.65 -74.00
C PHE A 34 64.44 -4.60 -72.87
N GLN A 35 65.07 -3.46 -73.10
CA GLN A 35 65.12 -2.33 -72.15
C GLN A 35 63.71 -1.80 -71.82
N SER A 36 62.83 -1.68 -72.82
CA SER A 36 61.43 -1.27 -72.60
C SER A 36 60.66 -2.30 -71.77
N ARG A 37 60.88 -3.59 -72.02
CA ARG A 37 60.26 -4.67 -71.24
C ARG A 37 60.75 -4.65 -69.79
N ASP A 38 62.06 -4.48 -69.57
CA ASP A 38 62.64 -4.39 -68.23
C ASP A 38 62.10 -3.19 -67.45
N SER A 39 61.92 -2.04 -68.11
CA SER A 39 61.28 -0.86 -67.50
C SER A 39 59.84 -1.16 -67.06
N LEU A 40 59.04 -1.78 -67.93
CA LEU A 40 57.67 -2.19 -67.61
C LEU A 40 57.64 -3.20 -66.46
N VAL A 41 58.54 -4.18 -66.44
CA VAL A 41 58.65 -5.15 -65.34
C VAL A 41 58.96 -4.45 -64.01
N ARG A 42 59.87 -3.47 -64.00
CA ARG A 42 60.15 -2.66 -62.79
C ARG A 42 58.93 -1.85 -62.34
N GLN A 43 58.20 -1.24 -63.28
CA GLN A 43 56.97 -0.51 -62.98
C GLN A 43 55.89 -1.43 -62.38
N ILE A 44 55.67 -2.61 -62.96
CA ILE A 44 54.74 -3.61 -62.45
C ILE A 44 55.13 -4.05 -61.03
N LYS A 45 56.41 -4.33 -60.77
CA LYS A 45 56.89 -4.65 -59.42
C LYS A 45 56.60 -3.53 -58.42
N ASN A 46 56.90 -2.27 -58.79
CA ASN A 46 56.63 -1.11 -57.93
C ASN A 46 55.14 -0.93 -57.65
N LEU A 47 54.28 -1.10 -58.66
CA LEU A 47 52.83 -1.02 -58.49
C LEU A 47 52.30 -2.14 -57.59
N ASN A 48 52.80 -3.38 -57.75
CA ASN A 48 52.42 -4.50 -56.89
C ASN A 48 52.81 -4.27 -55.44
N GLU A 49 54.00 -3.72 -55.16
CA GLU A 49 54.40 -3.39 -53.78
C GLU A 49 53.53 -2.28 -53.19
N LYS A 50 53.18 -1.25 -53.98
CA LYS A 50 52.21 -0.23 -53.55
C LYS A 50 50.84 -0.82 -53.26
N LEU A 51 50.37 -1.77 -54.07
CA LEU A 51 49.09 -2.43 -53.88
C LEU A 51 49.06 -3.27 -52.59
N LYS A 52 50.10 -4.06 -52.35
CA LYS A 52 50.28 -4.79 -51.07
C LYS A 52 50.30 -3.84 -49.86
N GLY A 53 50.95 -2.69 -49.99
CA GLY A 53 50.96 -1.66 -48.93
C GLY A 53 49.57 -1.13 -48.64
N LYS A 54 48.77 -0.84 -49.68
CA LYS A 54 47.37 -0.44 -49.53
C LYS A 54 46.50 -1.54 -48.91
N ASP A 55 46.67 -2.80 -49.33
CA ASP A 55 45.93 -3.94 -48.78
C ASP A 55 46.20 -4.14 -47.28
N ARG A 56 47.45 -3.96 -46.85
CA ARG A 56 47.81 -3.96 -45.41
C ARG A 56 47.08 -2.84 -44.68
N LYS A 57 47.11 -1.62 -45.22
CA LYS A 57 46.45 -0.49 -44.57
C LYS A 57 44.94 -0.65 -44.48
N ILE A 58 44.32 -1.23 -45.51
CA ILE A 58 42.89 -1.55 -45.51
C ILE A 58 42.57 -2.53 -44.38
N LYS A 59 43.37 -3.60 -44.20
CA LYS A 59 43.18 -4.57 -43.11
C LYS A 59 43.29 -3.93 -41.74
N GLU A 60 44.29 -3.07 -41.51
CA GLU A 60 44.43 -2.32 -40.25
C GLU A 60 43.20 -1.44 -39.97
N LEU A 61 42.74 -0.69 -40.97
CA LEU A 61 41.55 0.17 -40.82
C LEU A 61 40.29 -0.65 -40.52
N TYR A 62 40.14 -1.84 -41.11
CA TYR A 62 39.01 -2.72 -40.78
C TYR A 62 39.06 -3.24 -39.35
N GLN A 63 40.25 -3.53 -38.82
CA GLN A 63 40.43 -3.90 -37.41
C GLN A 63 40.05 -2.75 -36.48
N GLU A 64 40.57 -1.55 -36.75
CA GLU A 64 40.26 -0.33 -35.98
C GLU A 64 38.76 0.00 -35.99
N ILE A 65 38.10 -0.12 -37.15
CA ILE A 65 36.64 0.02 -37.25
C ILE A 65 35.92 -1.02 -36.38
N GLY A 66 36.41 -2.26 -36.34
CA GLY A 66 35.86 -3.32 -35.49
C GLY A 66 35.95 -2.98 -34.00
N GLU A 67 37.12 -2.51 -33.56
CA GLU A 67 37.36 -2.09 -32.17
C GLU A 67 36.49 -0.89 -31.78
N LEU A 68 36.44 0.14 -32.62
CA LEU A 68 35.61 1.32 -32.40
C LEU A 68 34.12 0.97 -32.32
N ARG A 69 33.64 0.05 -33.17
CA ARG A 69 32.25 -0.44 -33.09
C ARG A 69 31.97 -1.16 -31.77
N SER A 70 32.91 -1.96 -31.29
CA SER A 70 32.80 -2.64 -29.99
C SER A 70 32.73 -1.64 -28.84
N GLN A 71 33.62 -0.64 -28.83
CA GLN A 71 33.61 0.43 -27.82
C GLN A 71 32.29 1.22 -27.85
N LEU A 72 31.78 1.54 -29.03
CA LEU A 72 30.52 2.27 -29.19
C LEU A 72 29.33 1.47 -28.64
N GLN A 73 29.30 0.15 -28.85
CA GLN A 73 28.28 -0.71 -28.24
C GLN A 73 28.38 -0.75 -26.70
N GLN A 74 29.59 -0.79 -26.14
CA GLN A 74 29.78 -0.74 -24.69
C GLN A 74 29.33 0.60 -24.10
N LEU A 75 29.66 1.71 -24.76
CA LEU A 75 29.23 3.05 -24.33
C LEU A 75 27.72 3.19 -24.36
N LYS A 76 27.04 2.69 -25.40
CA LYS A 76 25.57 2.69 -25.46
C LYS A 76 24.93 1.92 -24.30
N LYS A 77 25.47 0.75 -23.95
CA LYS A 77 24.98 -0.03 -22.79
C LYS A 77 25.16 0.75 -21.48
N ARG A 78 26.32 1.39 -21.29
CA ARG A 78 26.57 2.23 -20.10
C ARG A 78 25.63 3.43 -20.04
N GLU A 79 25.34 4.06 -21.18
CA GLU A 79 24.39 5.18 -21.24
C GLU A 79 22.98 4.74 -20.82
N GLU A 80 22.52 3.57 -21.29
CA GLU A 80 21.23 3.00 -20.86
C GLU A 80 21.20 2.69 -19.36
N GLU A 81 22.28 2.14 -18.81
CA GLU A 81 22.42 1.90 -17.37
C GLU A 81 22.39 3.21 -16.56
N PHE A 82 23.08 4.26 -17.03
CA PHE A 82 23.05 5.56 -16.37
C PHE A 82 21.67 6.20 -16.42
N ARG A 83 20.94 6.10 -17.53
CA ARG A 83 19.54 6.57 -17.62
C ARG A 83 18.62 5.85 -16.64
N LYS A 84 18.80 4.54 -16.45
CA LYS A 84 18.05 3.78 -15.42
C LYS A 84 18.36 4.29 -14.01
N ARG A 85 19.63 4.49 -13.68
CA ARG A 85 20.03 5.03 -12.37
C ARG A 85 19.52 6.45 -12.13
N GLU A 86 19.49 7.30 -13.16
CA GLU A 86 18.92 8.64 -13.05
C GLU A 86 17.42 8.59 -12.74
N GLN A 87 16.70 7.64 -13.34
CA GLN A 87 15.29 7.41 -13.04
C GLN A 87 15.09 6.92 -11.60
N GLU A 88 15.91 5.98 -11.13
CA GLU A 88 15.89 5.50 -9.74
C GLU A 88 16.16 6.64 -8.73
N LEU A 89 17.07 7.57 -9.05
CA LEU A 89 17.33 8.74 -8.23
C LEU A 89 16.12 9.68 -8.14
N LYS A 90 15.41 9.91 -9.25
CA LYS A 90 14.17 10.70 -9.24
C LYS A 90 13.08 10.06 -8.38
N ASP A 91 13.01 8.74 -8.36
CA ASP A 91 12.07 8.03 -7.48
C ASP A 91 12.46 8.14 -6.00
N ILE A 92 13.76 8.15 -5.67
CA ILE A 92 14.23 8.42 -4.30
C ILE A 92 13.78 9.80 -3.81
N ASP A 93 13.89 10.84 -4.63
CA ASP A 93 13.46 12.19 -4.24
C ASP A 93 11.94 12.25 -4.01
N ARG A 94 11.15 11.55 -4.84
CA ARG A 94 9.70 11.40 -4.62
C ARG A 94 9.39 10.68 -3.32
N TYR A 95 10.11 9.62 -2.99
CA TYR A 95 9.93 8.91 -1.73
C TYR A 95 10.30 9.76 -0.53
N ARG A 96 11.36 10.60 -0.62
CA ARG A 96 11.72 11.54 0.44
C ARG A 96 10.61 12.56 0.71
N ALA A 97 10.07 13.19 -0.33
CA ALA A 97 8.95 14.11 -0.19
C ALA A 97 7.74 13.44 0.50
N LYS A 98 7.41 12.21 0.08
CA LYS A 98 6.31 11.44 0.70
C LYS A 98 6.57 11.12 2.17
N ILE A 99 7.81 10.85 2.56
CA ILE A 99 8.18 10.63 3.96
C ILE A 99 7.97 11.90 4.78
N GLU A 100 8.36 13.07 4.27
CA GLU A 100 8.16 14.35 4.95
C GLU A 100 6.67 14.65 5.16
N ASP A 101 5.84 14.45 4.12
CA ASP A 101 4.39 14.61 4.22
C ASP A 101 3.78 13.70 5.30
N LEU A 102 4.18 12.42 5.32
CA LEU A 102 3.72 11.45 6.32
C LEU A 102 4.17 11.83 7.73
N GLN A 103 5.36 12.41 7.91
CA GLN A 103 5.82 12.88 9.22
C GLN A 103 4.99 14.05 9.74
N ILE A 104 4.60 14.98 8.86
CA ILE A 104 3.68 16.08 9.21
C ILE A 104 2.33 15.51 9.65
N GLU A 105 1.78 14.55 8.90
CA GLU A 105 0.50 13.93 9.23
C GLU A 105 0.52 13.19 10.57
N ILE A 106 1.57 12.41 10.82
CA ILE A 106 1.76 11.72 12.12
C ILE A 106 1.80 12.73 13.27
N SER A 107 2.47 13.86 13.09
CA SER A 107 2.60 14.88 14.13
C SER A 107 1.25 15.54 14.42
N ARG A 108 0.45 15.83 13.38
CA ARG A 108 -0.92 16.33 13.52
C ARG A 108 -1.81 15.33 14.28
N LEU A 109 -1.80 14.06 13.87
CA LEU A 109 -2.63 13.02 14.50
C LEU A 109 -2.26 12.80 15.97
N LYS A 110 -0.96 12.83 16.31
CA LYS A 110 -0.53 12.77 17.72
C LYS A 110 -1.10 13.92 18.55
N GLY A 111 -1.15 15.13 18.00
CA GLY A 111 -1.78 16.29 18.65
C GLY A 111 -3.27 16.08 18.91
N GLU A 112 -4.00 15.58 17.91
CA GLU A 112 -5.44 15.28 18.04
C GLU A 112 -5.73 14.20 19.08
N VAL A 113 -4.90 13.14 19.13
CA VAL A 113 -5.02 12.09 20.14
C VAL A 113 -4.85 12.67 21.54
N ALA A 114 -3.78 13.45 21.79
CA ALA A 114 -3.55 14.07 23.09
C ALA A 114 -4.69 15.00 23.52
N GLN A 115 -5.29 15.74 22.57
CA GLN A 115 -6.44 16.59 22.85
C GLN A 115 -7.67 15.76 23.26
N LYS A 116 -7.96 14.67 22.53
CA LYS A 116 -9.08 13.77 22.85
C LYS A 116 -8.89 13.06 24.19
N GLU A 117 -7.66 12.65 24.52
CA GLU A 117 -7.34 12.06 25.82
C GLU A 117 -7.63 13.02 26.98
N ARG A 118 -7.22 14.29 26.86
CA ARG A 118 -7.55 15.33 27.84
C ARG A 118 -9.05 15.54 27.98
N GLN A 119 -9.80 15.52 26.88
CA GLN A 119 -11.26 15.63 26.91
C GLN A 119 -11.90 14.45 27.66
N ILE A 120 -11.42 13.22 27.41
CA ILE A 120 -11.90 12.02 28.12
C ILE A 120 -11.62 12.12 29.61
N GLU A 121 -10.42 12.56 29.99
CA GLU A 121 -10.05 12.72 31.40
C GLU A 121 -10.93 13.76 32.10
N ASN A 122 -11.16 14.90 31.46
CA ASN A 122 -12.07 15.93 31.98
C ASN A 122 -13.50 15.42 32.15
N LEU A 123 -14.03 14.66 31.19
CA LEU A 123 -15.37 14.08 31.30
C LEU A 123 -15.46 13.05 32.45
N LYS A 124 -14.45 12.19 32.59
CA LYS A 124 -14.36 11.24 33.71
C LYS A 124 -14.32 11.94 35.07
N ALA A 125 -13.66 13.09 35.17
CA ALA A 125 -13.62 13.88 36.39
C ALA A 125 -14.98 14.53 36.72
N GLN A 126 -15.83 14.79 35.72
CA GLN A 126 -17.17 15.35 35.89
C GLN A 126 -18.24 14.29 36.18
N GLU A 127 -18.01 13.01 35.87
CA GLU A 127 -18.96 11.93 36.18
C GLU A 127 -19.09 11.72 37.69
N VAL A 128 -20.33 11.59 38.17
CA VAL A 128 -20.61 11.30 39.59
C VAL A 128 -20.04 9.91 39.93
N PRO A 129 -19.22 9.77 40.99
CA PRO A 129 -18.65 8.48 41.37
C PRO A 129 -19.74 7.44 41.64
N LYS A 130 -19.62 6.26 41.01
CA LYS A 130 -20.53 5.11 41.22
C LYS A 130 -20.84 4.80 42.70
N PRO A 131 -19.88 4.88 43.65
CA PRO A 131 -20.17 4.65 45.06
C PRO A 131 -21.17 5.65 45.66
N LYS A 132 -21.17 6.91 45.19
CA LYS A 132 -22.15 7.92 45.64
C LYS A 132 -23.55 7.61 45.12
N VAL A 133 -23.66 7.15 43.87
CA VAL A 133 -24.93 6.72 43.29
C VAL A 133 -25.46 5.47 43.99
N GLU A 134 -24.59 4.51 44.29
CA GLU A 134 -24.94 3.30 45.04
C GLU A 134 -25.53 3.65 46.41
N LEU A 135 -24.84 4.48 47.19
CA LEU A 135 -25.33 4.94 48.49
C LEU A 135 -26.68 5.68 48.37
N PHE A 136 -26.83 6.58 47.40
CA PHE A 136 -28.08 7.30 47.17
C PHE A 136 -29.24 6.34 46.88
N ILE A 137 -29.03 5.36 45.98
CA ILE A 137 -30.07 4.39 45.62
C ILE A 137 -30.40 3.47 46.80
N GLU A 138 -29.41 3.05 47.59
CA GLU A 138 -29.66 2.25 48.79
C GLU A 138 -30.53 2.99 49.80
N VAL A 139 -30.19 4.24 50.10
CA VAL A 139 -30.97 5.09 51.02
C VAL A 139 -32.38 5.33 50.47
N ALA A 140 -32.49 5.69 49.20
CA ALA A 140 -33.78 6.02 48.59
C ALA A 140 -34.71 4.80 48.48
N LEU A 141 -34.19 3.62 48.13
CA LEU A 141 -34.99 2.39 48.09
C LEU A 141 -35.45 1.95 49.49
N ASN A 142 -34.60 2.13 50.52
CA ASN A 142 -35.01 1.82 51.90
C ASN A 142 -36.12 2.78 52.37
N ALA A 143 -35.99 4.09 52.08
CA ALA A 143 -37.02 5.07 52.39
C ALA A 143 -38.35 4.79 51.66
N LEU A 144 -38.31 4.29 50.42
CA LEU A 144 -39.51 3.87 49.68
C LEU A 144 -40.22 2.67 50.34
N THR A 145 -39.46 1.72 50.88
CA THR A 145 -40.04 0.60 51.64
C THR A 145 -40.83 1.13 52.85
N GLU A 146 -40.29 2.11 53.57
CA GLU A 146 -40.93 2.69 54.77
C GLU A 146 -42.15 3.56 54.42
N LEU A 147 -42.05 4.39 53.36
CA LEU A 147 -43.11 5.35 53.00
C LEU A 147 -44.39 4.65 52.50
N VAL A 148 -44.26 3.54 51.77
CA VAL A 148 -45.39 2.80 51.22
C VAL A 148 -46.14 2.03 52.32
N GLU A 149 -45.48 1.72 53.44
CA GLU A 149 -46.12 1.16 54.64
C GLU A 149 -46.99 2.19 55.40
N GLY A 150 -46.73 3.50 55.26
CA GLY A 150 -47.37 4.56 56.05
C GLY A 150 -48.62 5.23 55.44
N LYS A 151 -48.86 5.10 54.13
CA LYS A 151 -50.00 5.77 53.44
C LYS A 151 -51.15 4.80 53.15
N GLY A 152 -51.98 4.51 54.15
CA GLY A 152 -53.37 4.10 53.98
C GLY A 152 -53.68 2.73 53.34
N GLY A 153 -52.67 1.98 52.88
CA GLY A 153 -52.81 0.61 52.37
C GLY A 153 -51.56 -0.20 52.70
N LYS A 154 -51.72 -1.48 53.06
CA LYS A 154 -50.66 -2.38 53.57
C LYS A 154 -49.65 -2.84 52.50
N LEU A 155 -49.33 -2.03 51.47
CA LEU A 155 -48.41 -2.45 50.42
C LEU A 155 -46.98 -2.46 50.97
N LYS A 156 -46.38 -3.65 51.08
CA LYS A 156 -44.99 -3.82 51.51
C LYS A 156 -44.10 -4.03 50.30
N VAL A 157 -43.14 -3.13 50.09
CA VAL A 157 -42.24 -3.19 48.92
C VAL A 157 -40.85 -3.66 49.32
N LEU A 158 -40.39 -4.74 48.70
CA LEU A 158 -39.06 -5.31 48.91
C LEU A 158 -38.22 -5.24 47.62
N PHE A 159 -36.91 -5.06 47.77
CA PHE A 159 -35.97 -4.97 46.65
C PHE A 159 -34.89 -6.03 46.78
N SER A 160 -34.75 -6.89 45.77
CA SER A 160 -33.67 -7.88 45.73
C SER A 160 -32.30 -7.21 45.56
N LYS A 161 -31.23 -7.90 45.97
CA LYS A 161 -29.85 -7.42 45.72
C LYS A 161 -29.58 -7.20 44.23
N ARG A 162 -30.14 -8.05 43.37
CA ARG A 162 -30.00 -7.94 41.91
C ARG A 162 -30.72 -6.71 41.38
N PHE A 163 -31.94 -6.45 41.84
CA PHE A 163 -32.69 -5.24 41.49
C PHE A 163 -31.95 -3.97 41.90
N ARG A 164 -31.41 -3.93 43.12
CA ARG A 164 -30.61 -2.79 43.61
C ARG A 164 -29.42 -2.52 42.68
N LYS A 165 -28.65 -3.57 42.32
CA LYS A 165 -27.53 -3.47 41.38
C LYS A 165 -27.97 -2.97 40.00
N ASP A 166 -29.09 -3.46 39.48
CA ASP A 166 -29.64 -3.01 38.20
C ASP A 166 -30.02 -1.53 38.25
N MET A 167 -30.68 -1.11 39.34
CA MET A 167 -31.09 0.27 39.54
C MET A 167 -29.87 1.20 39.62
N VAL A 168 -28.83 0.82 40.37
CA VAL A 168 -27.57 1.59 40.44
C VAL A 168 -26.92 1.68 39.06
N LYS A 169 -26.85 0.56 38.32
CA LYS A 169 -26.25 0.53 36.97
C LYS A 169 -26.95 1.50 36.03
N GLU A 170 -28.28 1.46 35.98
CA GLU A 170 -29.05 2.29 35.05
C GLU A 170 -29.09 3.75 35.50
N VAL A 171 -29.32 4.02 36.79
CA VAL A 171 -29.42 5.40 37.32
C VAL A 171 -28.07 6.13 37.32
N SER A 172 -26.94 5.41 37.44
CA SER A 172 -25.59 6.01 37.33
C SER A 172 -25.37 6.72 35.99
N VAL A 173 -26.04 6.25 34.93
CA VAL A 173 -25.97 6.85 33.59
C VAL A 173 -27.19 7.73 33.32
N LYS A 174 -28.32 7.47 33.98
CA LYS A 174 -29.64 8.05 33.70
C LYS A 174 -30.32 8.52 34.99
N PRO A 175 -29.94 9.69 35.54
CA PRO A 175 -30.35 10.13 36.88
C PRO A 175 -31.87 10.16 37.10
N PHE A 176 -32.64 10.66 36.12
CA PHE A 176 -34.11 10.78 36.22
C PHE A 176 -34.88 9.45 36.10
N LEU A 177 -34.18 8.35 35.88
CA LEU A 177 -34.81 7.04 35.78
C LEU A 177 -35.37 6.56 37.12
N PHE A 178 -34.75 6.97 38.24
CA PHE A 178 -35.25 6.65 39.57
C PHE A 178 -36.62 7.30 39.82
N ASP A 179 -36.77 8.59 39.50
CA ASP A 179 -38.05 9.31 39.63
C ASP A 179 -39.14 8.69 38.75
N SER A 180 -38.77 8.28 37.53
CA SER A 180 -39.66 7.58 36.61
C SER A 180 -40.15 6.25 37.20
N PHE A 181 -39.25 5.52 37.88
CA PHE A 181 -39.60 4.29 38.59
C PHE A 181 -40.52 4.56 39.78
N VAL A 182 -40.23 5.56 40.61
CA VAL A 182 -41.08 5.94 41.75
C VAL A 182 -42.47 6.36 41.27
N SER A 183 -42.55 7.12 40.18
CA SER A 183 -43.83 7.50 39.57
C SER A 183 -44.61 6.27 39.07
N ALA A 184 -43.94 5.33 38.40
CA ALA A 184 -44.58 4.08 37.96
C ALA A 184 -45.06 3.24 39.16
N LEU A 185 -44.27 3.16 40.23
CA LEU A 185 -44.62 2.44 41.46
C LEU A 185 -45.87 3.02 42.12
N SER A 186 -46.03 4.35 42.14
CA SER A 186 -47.25 4.99 42.66
C SER A 186 -48.53 4.64 41.87
N ARG A 187 -48.37 4.12 40.64
CA ARG A 187 -49.47 3.72 39.74
C ARG A 187 -49.40 2.22 39.42
N ILE A 188 -48.85 1.41 40.32
CA ILE A 188 -48.56 -0.01 40.09
C ILE A 188 -49.79 -0.78 39.62
N GLU A 189 -50.99 -0.47 40.12
CA GLU A 189 -52.24 -1.14 39.73
C GLU A 189 -52.59 -0.97 38.24
N SER A 190 -52.23 0.18 37.64
CA SER A 190 -52.54 0.49 36.25
C SER A 190 -51.42 0.16 35.26
N THR A 191 -50.18 0.17 35.75
CA THR A 191 -48.96 0.03 34.91
C THR A 191 -48.33 -1.35 35.01
N SER A 192 -48.84 -2.18 35.91
CA SER A 192 -48.45 -3.57 36.05
C SER A 192 -49.24 -4.50 35.14
N ARG A 193 -48.55 -5.51 34.59
CA ARG A 193 -49.17 -6.62 33.86
C ARG A 193 -48.65 -7.95 34.39
N LEU A 194 -49.56 -8.89 34.58
CA LEU A 194 -49.21 -10.27 34.93
C LEU A 194 -48.40 -10.88 33.79
N LEU A 195 -47.25 -11.47 34.12
CA LEU A 195 -46.44 -12.23 33.18
C LEU A 195 -46.68 -13.73 33.31
N ARG A 196 -46.77 -14.22 34.55
CA ARG A 196 -46.91 -15.65 34.82
C ARG A 196 -47.51 -15.86 36.21
N ARG A 197 -48.36 -16.89 36.34
CA ARG A 197 -48.77 -17.42 37.64
C ARG A 197 -47.83 -18.56 38.03
N ASP A 198 -47.27 -18.50 39.22
CA ASP A 198 -46.51 -19.60 39.81
C ASP A 198 -47.28 -20.15 41.01
N SER A 199 -47.00 -21.40 41.37
CA SER A 199 -47.53 -22.09 42.54
C SER A 199 -47.29 -21.36 43.87
N LYS A 200 -46.25 -20.52 43.94
CA LYS A 200 -45.88 -19.75 45.14
C LYS A 200 -46.15 -18.26 45.02
N HIS A 201 -45.85 -17.64 43.88
CA HIS A 201 -45.91 -16.18 43.70
C HIS A 201 -46.28 -15.82 42.25
N ASP A 202 -47.11 -14.80 42.08
CA ASP A 202 -47.39 -14.29 40.73
C ASP A 202 -46.28 -13.34 40.28
N ILE A 203 -45.85 -13.47 39.03
CA ILE A 203 -44.82 -12.63 38.43
C ILE A 203 -45.47 -11.53 37.62
N TYR A 204 -45.12 -10.30 37.94
CA TYR A 204 -45.64 -9.10 37.27
C TYR A 204 -44.52 -8.27 36.67
N ARG A 205 -44.90 -7.47 35.69
CA ARG A 205 -44.06 -6.48 35.01
C ARG A 205 -44.66 -5.11 35.16
N LEU A 206 -43.88 -4.20 35.72
CA LEU A 206 -44.17 -2.78 35.77
C LEU A 206 -43.52 -2.06 34.58
N ARG A 207 -44.32 -1.29 33.83
CA ARG A 207 -43.80 -0.41 32.77
C ARG A 207 -43.26 0.88 33.39
N VAL A 208 -42.01 1.19 33.11
CA VAL A 208 -41.36 2.45 33.51
C VAL A 208 -41.01 3.21 32.24
N THR A 209 -41.63 4.36 32.04
CA THR A 209 -41.37 5.23 30.87
C THR A 209 -40.53 6.40 31.32
N SER A 210 -39.42 6.64 30.64
CA SER A 210 -38.49 7.73 30.95
C SER A 210 -38.11 8.48 29.68
N PRO A 211 -37.50 9.67 29.78
CA PRO A 211 -36.91 10.37 28.63
C PRO A 211 -35.84 9.54 27.89
N TYR A 212 -35.25 8.56 28.57
CA TYR A 212 -34.23 7.66 28.04
C TYR A 212 -34.79 6.39 27.40
N GLY A 213 -36.11 6.33 27.19
CA GLY A 213 -36.81 5.19 26.61
C GLY A 213 -37.58 4.34 27.63
N GLU A 214 -37.92 3.13 27.21
CA GLU A 214 -38.76 2.21 27.97
C GLU A 214 -37.97 1.21 28.80
N TYR A 215 -38.34 1.12 30.08
CA TYR A 215 -37.76 0.20 31.05
C TYR A 215 -38.84 -0.71 31.62
N ARG A 216 -38.41 -1.83 32.19
CA ARG A 216 -39.28 -2.79 32.86
C ARG A 216 -38.71 -3.12 34.22
N ALA A 217 -39.58 -3.07 35.23
CA ALA A 217 -39.28 -3.61 36.54
C ALA A 217 -40.08 -4.91 36.71
N ILE A 218 -39.40 -6.00 37.02
CA ILE A 218 -40.04 -7.29 37.29
C ILE A 218 -40.20 -7.44 38.80
N TYR A 219 -41.39 -7.80 39.24
CA TYR A 219 -41.66 -8.04 40.65
C TYR A 219 -42.52 -9.28 40.87
N LEU A 220 -42.37 -9.87 42.05
CA LEU A 220 -43.16 -11.00 42.52
C LEU A 220 -44.22 -10.47 43.48
N LYS A 221 -45.49 -10.79 43.24
CA LYS A 221 -46.55 -10.57 44.21
C LYS A 221 -46.61 -11.79 45.13
N MET A 222 -46.25 -11.56 46.39
CA MET A 222 -46.29 -12.58 47.44
C MET A 222 -47.66 -12.55 48.14
N GLU A 223 -47.87 -13.44 49.11
CA GLU A 223 -49.10 -13.46 49.90
C GLU A 223 -49.35 -12.11 50.60
N GLY A 224 -50.62 -11.70 50.61
CA GLY A 224 -51.04 -10.39 51.09
C GLY A 224 -50.67 -9.25 50.12
N GLU A 225 -50.39 -8.08 50.68
CA GLU A 225 -50.01 -6.88 49.94
C GLU A 225 -48.48 -6.73 49.85
N THR A 226 -47.72 -7.83 49.75
CA THR A 226 -46.25 -7.76 49.66
C THR A 226 -45.77 -7.94 48.22
N VAL A 227 -44.98 -7.00 47.72
CA VAL A 227 -44.35 -7.07 46.39
C VAL A 227 -42.83 -7.04 46.50
N LYS A 228 -42.16 -7.93 45.77
CA LYS A 228 -40.69 -8.02 45.74
C LYS A 228 -40.15 -7.77 44.34
N PHE A 229 -39.50 -6.65 44.13
CA PHE A 229 -38.81 -6.32 42.90
C PHE A 229 -37.51 -7.13 42.75
N VAL A 230 -37.33 -7.75 41.59
CA VAL A 230 -36.24 -8.71 41.34
C VAL A 230 -35.29 -8.29 40.23
N ARG A 231 -35.78 -7.61 39.19
CA ARG A 231 -35.00 -7.13 38.04
C ARG A 231 -35.45 -5.76 37.59
N PHE A 232 -34.50 -4.98 37.09
CA PHE A 232 -34.77 -3.71 36.42
C PHE A 232 -33.87 -3.60 35.19
N GLY A 233 -34.35 -2.96 34.14
CA GLY A 233 -33.55 -2.76 32.94
C GLY A 233 -34.35 -2.25 31.76
N GLN A 234 -33.64 -1.97 30.67
CA GLN A 234 -34.26 -1.57 29.41
C GLN A 234 -35.15 -2.70 28.87
N ARG A 235 -36.28 -2.32 28.27
CA ARG A 235 -37.30 -3.25 27.78
C ARG A 235 -36.72 -4.43 26.99
N ASP A 236 -35.87 -4.15 26.01
CA ASP A 236 -35.39 -5.18 25.09
C ASP A 236 -34.41 -6.14 25.77
N SER A 237 -33.54 -5.63 26.64
CA SER A 237 -32.65 -6.46 27.47
C SER A 237 -33.44 -7.36 28.41
N ILE A 238 -34.50 -6.85 29.01
CA ILE A 238 -35.37 -7.64 29.88
C ILE A 238 -36.06 -8.73 29.06
N TYR A 239 -36.62 -8.44 27.88
CA TYR A 239 -37.28 -9.48 27.08
C TYR A 239 -36.31 -10.54 26.55
N GLN A 240 -35.12 -10.15 26.11
CA GLN A 240 -34.08 -11.12 25.72
C GLN A 240 -33.70 -12.07 26.86
N GLU A 241 -33.56 -11.55 28.08
CA GLU A 241 -33.29 -12.40 29.25
C GLU A 241 -34.46 -13.35 29.55
N LEU A 242 -35.70 -12.86 29.43
CA LEU A 242 -36.89 -13.67 29.70
C LEU A 242 -37.05 -14.76 28.63
N ASP A 243 -36.82 -14.43 27.35
CA ASP A 243 -36.82 -15.40 26.23
C ASP A 243 -35.72 -16.47 26.43
N ALA A 244 -34.51 -16.06 26.84
CA ALA A 244 -33.40 -16.97 27.13
C ALA A 244 -33.68 -17.90 28.33
N CYS A 245 -34.48 -17.44 29.30
CA CYS A 245 -35.00 -18.27 30.39
C CYS A 245 -36.22 -19.11 29.99
N GLY A 246 -36.62 -19.10 28.71
CA GLY A 246 -37.76 -19.85 28.19
C GLY A 246 -39.12 -19.25 28.56
N TRP A 247 -39.18 -17.98 28.95
CA TRP A 247 -40.42 -17.31 29.33
C TRP A 247 -41.01 -16.62 28.09
N LYS A 248 -41.80 -17.38 27.32
CA LYS A 248 -42.55 -16.82 26.19
C LYS A 248 -43.78 -16.06 26.72
N PHE A 249 -44.00 -14.87 26.19
CA PHE A 249 -45.25 -14.13 26.37
C PHE A 249 -46.24 -14.57 25.28
N GLU A 250 -47.39 -15.11 25.69
CA GLU A 250 -48.57 -15.19 24.81
C GLU A 250 -49.24 -13.81 24.68
#